data_AF-A0A0B7HJJ2-F1
#
_entry.id   AF-A0A0B7HJJ2-F1
#
_cell.length_a   1.000
_cell.length_b   1.000
_cell.length_c   1.000
_cell.angle_alpha   90.00
_cell.angle_beta   90.00
_cell.angle_gamma   90.00
#
_symmetry.space_group_name_H-M   'P 1'
#
loop_
_entity.id
_entity.type
_entity.pdbx_description
1 polymer ?
#
loop_
_entity_poly.entity_id
_entity_poly.type
_entity_poly.pdbx_seq_one_letter_code
_entity_poly.pdbx_strand_id
1 'polypeptide(L)'
;MAGGNSPRQKMINLMYLVFISMLALNMGKEVLSAFGLMNEKLEASNEKANNANINAIQALEQNNAENPDQFAEAFQKSKKVKELSDSFYNYIEGIKGEIMNQVGEDKKDYQVMDKSDYLDQKFFVGDNYKPEGEEFVRQINDYKAQLVELLGGKEGTYGELVGKIDGNFNTNDVVDREGVTP
;
A
#
# COMPACT_ATOMS: atom_id res chain seq x y z
N MET A 1 -17.66 54.87 -10.53
CA MET A 1 -16.26 55.10 -10.95
C MET A 1 -15.62 53.75 -11.23
N ALA A 2 -15.43 53.41 -12.49
CA ALA A 2 -14.72 52.20 -12.91
C ALA A 2 -13.21 52.46 -12.81
N GLY A 3 -12.65 52.25 -11.62
CA GLY A 3 -11.20 52.19 -11.40
C GLY A 3 -10.66 50.87 -11.91
N GLY A 4 -10.61 50.71 -13.24
CA GLY A 4 -10.01 49.52 -13.86
C GLY A 4 -8.49 49.53 -13.65
N ASN A 5 -7.92 48.38 -13.25
CA ASN A 5 -6.47 48.20 -13.13
C ASN A 5 -5.78 48.66 -14.43
N SER A 6 -4.71 49.46 -14.29
CA SER A 6 -3.93 49.92 -15.44
C SER A 6 -3.40 48.73 -16.24
N PRO A 7 -3.21 48.84 -17.57
CA PRO A 7 -2.63 47.76 -18.38
C PRO A 7 -1.34 47.19 -17.79
N ARG A 8 -0.52 48.04 -17.15
CA ARG A 8 0.67 47.64 -16.40
C ARG A 8 0.35 46.79 -15.15
N GLN A 9 -0.64 47.18 -14.35
CA GLN A 9 -1.10 46.36 -13.21
C GLN A 9 -1.74 45.04 -13.64
N LYS A 10 -2.44 45.00 -14.78
CA LYS A 10 -2.95 43.75 -15.34
C LYS A 10 -1.81 42.80 -15.73
N MET A 11 -0.75 43.31 -16.35
CA MET A 11 0.45 42.53 -16.69
C MET A 11 1.17 42.02 -15.43
N ILE A 12 1.30 42.86 -14.40
CA ILE A 12 1.91 42.49 -13.13
C ILE A 12 1.08 41.41 -12.43
N ASN A 13 -0.24 41.59 -12.34
CA ASN A 13 -1.13 40.61 -11.72
C ASN A 13 -1.13 39.27 -12.47
N LEU A 14 -1.08 39.30 -13.81
CA LEU A 14 -0.94 38.09 -14.63
C LEU A 14 0.39 37.37 -14.35
N MET A 15 1.49 38.11 -14.22
CA MET A 15 2.80 37.55 -13.90
C MET A 15 2.83 36.89 -12.52
N TYR A 16 2.21 37.52 -11.51
CA TYR A 16 2.07 36.92 -10.17
C TYR A 16 1.21 35.66 -10.20
N LEU A 17 0.10 35.65 -10.96
CA LEU A 17 -0.74 34.46 -11.14
C LEU A 17 0.04 33.32 -11.79
N VAL A 18 0.78 33.60 -12.85
CA VAL A 18 1.63 32.59 -13.52
C VAL A 18 2.73 32.09 -12.58
N PHE A 19 3.35 32.97 -11.80
CA PHE A 19 4.41 32.60 -10.86
C PHE A 19 3.88 31.76 -9.69
N ILE A 20 2.74 32.12 -9.11
CA ILE A 20 2.07 31.34 -8.05
C ILE A 20 1.65 29.98 -8.59
N SER A 21 1.09 29.93 -9.81
CA SER A 21 0.75 28.67 -10.47
C SER A 21 1.99 27.81 -10.76
N MET A 22 3.11 28.40 -11.21
CA MET A 22 4.37 27.67 -11.41
C MET A 22 4.95 27.14 -10.10
N LEU A 23 4.90 27.92 -9.01
CA LEU A 23 5.31 27.45 -7.68
C LEU A 23 4.42 26.30 -7.20
N ALA A 24 3.11 26.38 -7.41
CA ALA A 24 2.18 25.31 -7.04
C ALA A 24 2.41 24.02 -7.86
N LEU A 25 2.68 24.14 -9.17
CA LEU A 25 3.03 23.00 -10.03
C LEU A 25 4.34 22.31 -9.59
N ASN A 26 5.28 23.07 -9.02
CA ASN A 26 6.55 22.52 -8.53
C ASN A 26 6.44 21.89 -7.14
N MET A 27 5.57 22.40 -6.24
CA MET A 27 5.33 21.74 -4.95
C MET A 27 4.78 20.31 -5.10
N GLY A 28 3.91 20.06 -6.09
CA GLY A 28 3.42 18.71 -6.37
C GLY A 28 4.55 17.72 -6.71
N LYS A 29 5.58 18.17 -7.44
CA LYS A 29 6.72 17.35 -7.83
C LYS A 29 7.65 17.02 -6.65
N GLU A 30 7.83 17.95 -5.73
CA GLU A 30 8.60 17.73 -4.50
C GLU A 30 7.90 16.71 -3.59
N VAL A 31 6.57 16.78 -3.48
CA VAL A 31 5.75 15.81 -2.75
C VAL A 31 5.86 14.41 -3.36
N LEU A 32 5.75 14.28 -4.68
CA LEU A 32 5.92 13.00 -5.37
C LEU A 32 7.33 12.42 -5.21
N SER A 33 8.36 13.29 -5.24
CA SER A 33 9.74 12.88 -4.97
C SER A 33 9.89 12.34 -3.53
N ALA A 34 9.23 12.95 -2.55
CA ALA A 34 9.20 12.46 -1.17
C ALA A 34 8.48 11.11 -1.04
N PHE A 35 7.37 10.91 -1.76
CA PHE A 35 6.71 9.59 -1.84
C PHE A 35 7.60 8.53 -2.46
N GLY A 36 8.37 8.86 -3.49
CA GLY A 36 9.38 7.98 -4.07
C GLY A 36 10.45 7.55 -3.08
N LEU A 37 11.03 8.50 -2.32
CA LEU A 37 11.98 8.19 -1.25
C LEU A 37 11.37 7.33 -0.14
N MET A 38 10.10 7.58 0.21
CA MET A 38 9.37 6.75 1.16
C MET A 38 9.20 5.32 0.63
N ASN A 39 8.86 5.16 -0.65
CA ASN A 39 8.77 3.85 -1.30
C ASN A 39 10.12 3.12 -1.25
N GLU A 40 11.23 3.75 -1.64
CA GLU A 40 12.56 3.13 -1.57
C GLU A 40 12.92 2.68 -0.15
N LYS A 41 12.54 3.46 0.87
CA LYS A 41 12.75 3.09 2.27
C LYS A 41 11.89 1.89 2.69
N LEU A 42 10.64 1.83 2.21
CA LEU A 42 9.73 0.70 2.47
C LEU A 42 10.25 -0.57 1.79
N GLU A 43 10.72 -0.49 0.54
CA GLU A 43 11.33 -1.62 -0.17
C GLU A 43 12.55 -2.17 0.57
N ALA A 44 13.47 -1.28 0.98
CA ALA A 44 14.64 -1.68 1.77
C ALA A 44 14.25 -2.29 3.14
N SER A 45 13.12 -1.85 3.71
CA SER A 45 12.59 -2.43 4.95
C SER A 45 11.98 -3.81 4.70
N ASN A 46 11.27 -4.01 3.58
CA ASN A 46 10.68 -5.28 3.19
C ASN A 46 11.76 -6.33 2.95
N GLU A 47 12.84 -6.00 2.24
CA GLU A 47 13.96 -6.91 2.02
C GLU A 47 14.60 -7.37 3.34
N LYS A 48 14.82 -6.43 4.27
CA LYS A 48 15.36 -6.74 5.60
C LYS A 48 14.42 -7.63 6.40
N ALA A 49 13.12 -7.32 6.40
CA ALA A 49 12.12 -8.13 7.09
C ALA A 49 12.03 -9.55 6.49
N ASN A 50 12.08 -9.68 5.17
CA ASN A 50 12.08 -10.97 4.49
C ASN A 50 13.29 -11.82 4.89
N ASN A 51 14.50 -11.23 4.87
CA ASN A 51 15.71 -11.93 5.29
C ASN A 51 15.65 -12.35 6.78
N ALA A 52 15.13 -11.48 7.65
CA ALA A 52 14.92 -11.82 9.06
C ALA A 52 13.92 -12.98 9.24
N ASN A 53 12.81 -12.97 8.48
CA ASN A 53 11.81 -14.02 8.52
C ASN A 53 12.36 -15.38 8.03
N ILE A 54 13.15 -15.38 6.95
CA ILE A 54 13.82 -16.59 6.45
C ILE A 54 14.73 -17.18 7.54
N ASN A 55 15.57 -16.36 8.15
CA ASN A 55 16.48 -16.80 9.21
C ASN A 55 15.71 -17.33 10.43
N ALA A 56 14.61 -16.68 10.82
CA ALA A 56 13.79 -17.12 11.94
C ALA A 56 13.12 -18.48 11.69
N ILE A 57 12.60 -18.71 10.48
CA ILE A 57 12.00 -19.99 10.10
C ILE A 57 13.06 -21.10 10.04
N GLN A 58 14.26 -20.82 9.51
CA GLN A 58 15.36 -21.78 9.50
C GLN A 58 15.82 -22.15 10.91
N ALA A 59 15.92 -21.17 11.82
CA ALA A 59 16.23 -21.44 13.22
C ALA A 59 15.15 -22.30 13.88
N LEU A 60 13.88 -22.04 13.58
CA LEU A 60 12.76 -22.84 14.08
C LEU A 60 12.77 -24.27 13.50
N GLU A 61 13.16 -24.45 12.24
CA GLU A 61 13.34 -25.76 11.62
C GLU A 61 14.44 -26.57 12.33
N GLN A 62 15.57 -25.95 12.65
CA GLN A 62 16.65 -26.59 13.41
C GLN A 62 16.17 -27.00 14.81
N ASN A 63 15.53 -26.09 15.54
CA ASN A 63 14.96 -26.39 16.86
C ASN A 63 13.93 -27.53 16.79
N ASN A 64 13.13 -27.58 15.73
CA ASN A 64 12.18 -28.66 15.49
C ASN A 64 12.85 -29.99 15.16
N ALA A 65 13.98 -29.99 14.45
CA ALA A 65 14.75 -31.21 14.19
C ALA A 65 15.35 -31.79 15.48
N GLU A 66 15.76 -30.93 16.41
CA GLU A 66 16.32 -31.34 17.70
C GLU A 66 15.25 -31.74 18.73
N ASN A 67 14.15 -31.00 18.80
CA ASN A 67 13.06 -31.21 19.78
C ASN A 67 11.67 -31.13 19.12
N PRO A 68 11.27 -32.16 18.33
CA PRO A 68 10.02 -32.12 17.59
C PRO A 68 8.78 -31.94 18.48
N ASP A 69 8.76 -32.58 19.64
CA ASP A 69 7.62 -32.56 20.57
C ASP A 69 7.27 -31.14 21.05
N GLN A 70 8.24 -30.23 21.06
CA GLN A 70 8.06 -28.85 21.51
C GLN A 70 7.80 -27.88 20.35
N PHE A 71 8.42 -28.09 19.19
CA PHE A 71 8.44 -27.09 18.12
C PHE A 71 7.63 -27.47 16.88
N ALA A 72 7.14 -28.71 16.76
CA ALA A 72 6.44 -29.17 15.56
C ALA A 72 5.21 -28.32 15.24
N GLU A 73 4.38 -28.01 16.23
CA GLU A 73 3.19 -27.18 16.00
C GLU A 73 3.57 -25.77 15.51
N ALA A 74 4.51 -25.12 16.19
CA ALA A 74 4.96 -23.78 15.84
C ALA A 74 5.60 -23.74 14.44
N PHE A 75 6.40 -24.75 14.09
CA PHE A 75 7.04 -24.86 12.78
C PHE A 75 6.03 -25.10 11.64
N GLN A 76 5.02 -25.94 11.87
CA GLN A 76 3.98 -26.14 10.86
C GLN A 76 3.13 -24.88 10.67
N LYS A 77 2.79 -24.17 11.77
CA LYS A 77 2.11 -22.87 11.69
C LYS A 77 2.96 -21.83 10.96
N SER A 78 4.25 -21.71 11.26
CA SER A 78 5.12 -20.72 10.61
C SER A 78 5.24 -20.94 9.10
N LYS A 79 5.31 -22.21 8.66
CA LYS A 79 5.32 -22.54 7.22
C LYS A 79 4.03 -22.11 6.53
N LYS A 80 2.88 -22.41 7.13
CA LYS A 80 1.57 -21.97 6.59
C LYS A 80 1.44 -20.44 6.56
N VAL A 81 1.86 -19.75 7.63
CA VAL A 81 1.89 -18.28 7.64
C VAL A 81 2.76 -17.77 6.49
N LYS A 82 3.96 -18.34 6.30
CA LYS A 82 4.85 -17.95 5.20
C LYS A 82 4.19 -18.14 3.84
N GLU A 83 3.58 -19.30 3.59
CA GLU A 83 2.91 -19.59 2.31
C GLU A 83 1.79 -18.58 2.02
N LEU A 84 0.94 -18.28 3.01
CA LEU A 84 -0.13 -17.29 2.89
C LEU A 84 0.40 -15.88 2.64
N SER A 85 1.42 -15.47 3.42
CA SER A 85 2.03 -14.16 3.28
C SER A 85 2.76 -13.99 1.95
N ASP A 86 3.47 -15.01 1.47
CA ASP A 86 4.15 -14.99 0.17
C ASP A 86 3.12 -14.87 -0.97
N SER A 87 2.01 -15.62 -0.91
CA SER A 87 0.95 -15.55 -1.91
C SER A 87 0.34 -14.16 -2.00
N PHE A 88 -0.03 -13.58 -0.85
CA PHE A 88 -0.61 -12.24 -0.80
C PHE A 88 0.42 -11.16 -1.19
N TYR A 89 1.67 -11.27 -0.74
CA TYR A 89 2.75 -10.36 -1.15
C TYR A 89 2.94 -10.36 -2.67
N ASN A 90 3.01 -11.55 -3.29
CA ASN A 90 3.17 -11.67 -4.74
C ASN A 90 1.97 -11.11 -5.52
N TYR A 91 0.75 -11.24 -4.99
CA TYR A 91 -0.44 -10.62 -5.56
C TYR A 91 -0.31 -9.08 -5.60
N ILE A 92 0.11 -8.47 -4.48
CA ILE A 92 0.33 -7.02 -4.39
C ILE A 92 1.49 -6.58 -5.30
N GLU A 93 2.59 -7.34 -5.35
CA GLU A 93 3.70 -7.08 -6.28
C GLU A 93 3.27 -7.13 -7.75
N GLY A 94 2.36 -8.03 -8.11
CA GLY A 94 1.76 -8.08 -9.44
C GLY A 94 1.06 -6.77 -9.81
N ILE A 95 0.20 -6.26 -8.92
CA ILE A 95 -0.50 -4.99 -9.11
C ILE A 95 0.50 -3.82 -9.18
N LYS A 96 1.51 -3.78 -8.31
CA LYS A 96 2.58 -2.78 -8.38
C LYS A 96 3.30 -2.82 -9.72
N GLY A 97 3.63 -4.01 -10.22
CA GLY A 97 4.24 -4.21 -11.52
C GLY A 97 3.40 -3.65 -12.67
N GLU A 98 2.09 -3.88 -12.63
CA GLU A 98 1.14 -3.31 -13.60
C GLU A 98 1.13 -1.78 -13.61
N ILE A 99 1.15 -1.15 -12.42
CA ILE A 99 1.24 0.31 -12.28
C ILE A 99 2.58 0.81 -12.83
N MET A 100 3.68 0.15 -12.48
CA MET A 100 5.03 0.53 -12.90
C MET A 100 5.27 0.36 -14.40
N ASN A 101 4.44 -0.42 -15.10
CA ASN A 101 4.48 -0.52 -16.56
C ASN A 101 3.86 0.71 -17.26
N GLN A 102 3.10 1.54 -16.52
CA GLN A 102 2.58 2.82 -17.04
C GLN A 102 3.62 3.94 -16.95
N VAL A 103 4.68 3.74 -16.16
CA VAL A 103 5.80 4.68 -16.03
C VAL A 103 6.72 4.51 -17.23
N GLY A 104 7.29 5.62 -17.70
CA GLY A 104 8.29 5.62 -18.78
C GLY A 104 9.57 4.86 -18.43
N GLU A 105 10.59 4.98 -19.28
CA GLU A 105 11.84 4.22 -19.12
C GLU A 105 12.54 4.48 -17.78
N ASP A 106 12.45 5.70 -17.26
CA ASP A 106 12.96 6.03 -15.92
C ASP A 106 11.92 5.75 -14.83
N LYS A 107 12.00 4.55 -14.25
CA LYS A 107 11.16 4.11 -13.14
C LYS A 107 11.40 4.87 -11.82
N LYS A 108 12.38 5.77 -11.77
CA LYS A 108 12.67 6.63 -10.61
C LYS A 108 12.29 8.09 -10.85
N ASP A 109 11.72 8.42 -12.00
CA ASP A 109 11.13 9.73 -12.23
C ASP A 109 9.77 9.82 -11.52
N TYR A 110 9.79 9.94 -10.20
CA TYR A 110 8.59 10.01 -9.38
C TYR A 110 7.73 11.24 -9.70
N GLN A 111 8.33 12.30 -10.27
CA GLN A 111 7.64 13.54 -10.57
C GLN A 111 6.60 13.41 -11.69
N VAL A 112 6.68 12.34 -12.49
CA VAL A 112 5.72 12.03 -13.57
C VAL A 112 4.70 10.96 -13.17
N MET A 113 4.75 10.45 -11.94
CA MET A 113 3.83 9.44 -11.40
C MET A 113 2.61 10.10 -10.73
N ASP A 114 1.95 11.02 -11.42
CA ASP A 114 0.82 11.80 -10.89
C ASP A 114 -0.57 11.29 -11.34
N LYS A 115 -0.62 10.17 -12.05
CA LYS A 115 -1.84 9.63 -12.67
C LYS A 115 -2.40 8.42 -11.93
N SER A 116 -3.70 8.46 -11.62
CA SER A 116 -4.47 7.35 -11.04
C SER A 116 -5.22 6.51 -12.07
N ASP A 117 -5.33 6.99 -13.32
CA ASP A 117 -6.19 6.45 -14.39
C ASP A 117 -6.16 4.92 -14.51
N TYR A 118 -4.98 4.31 -14.38
CA TYR A 118 -4.84 2.86 -14.50
C TYR A 118 -5.64 2.11 -13.44
N LEU A 119 -5.50 2.48 -12.17
CA LEU A 119 -6.21 1.82 -11.08
C LEU A 119 -7.68 2.21 -11.05
N ASP A 120 -7.99 3.47 -11.38
CA ASP A 120 -9.38 3.94 -11.48
C ASP A 120 -10.14 3.10 -12.51
N GLN A 121 -9.55 2.90 -13.69
CA GLN A 121 -10.14 2.07 -14.74
C GLN A 121 -10.11 0.58 -14.40
N LYS A 122 -9.13 0.08 -13.65
CA LYS A 122 -9.06 -1.34 -13.30
C LYS A 122 -10.08 -1.70 -12.23
N PHE A 123 -10.21 -0.91 -11.17
CA PHE A 123 -10.96 -1.28 -9.98
C PHE A 123 -12.37 -0.70 -9.90
N PHE A 124 -12.68 0.38 -10.62
CA PHE A 124 -13.93 1.13 -10.39
C PHE A 124 -14.77 1.31 -11.67
N VAL A 125 -16.08 1.43 -11.46
CA VAL A 125 -17.09 1.79 -12.47
C VAL A 125 -18.15 2.70 -11.83
N GLY A 126 -18.02 4.01 -12.08
CA GLY A 126 -18.79 5.01 -11.33
C GLY A 126 -18.46 4.90 -9.85
N ASP A 127 -19.50 4.78 -9.02
CA ASP A 127 -19.35 4.63 -7.56
C ASP A 127 -19.17 3.16 -7.11
N ASN A 128 -19.15 2.18 -8.03
CA ASN A 128 -19.05 0.75 -7.67
C ASN A 128 -17.70 0.14 -8.06
N TYR A 129 -17.40 -1.03 -7.47
CA TYR A 129 -16.26 -1.84 -7.89
C TYR A 129 -16.52 -2.59 -9.21
N LYS A 130 -15.44 -2.76 -9.97
CA LYS A 130 -15.33 -3.78 -11.02
C LYS A 130 -14.98 -5.14 -10.42
N PRO A 131 -15.13 -6.25 -11.17
CA PRO A 131 -14.71 -7.56 -10.71
C PRO A 131 -13.27 -7.62 -10.16
N GLU A 132 -12.36 -6.85 -10.74
CA GLU A 132 -10.97 -6.74 -10.29
C GLU A 132 -10.83 -6.01 -8.94
N GLY A 133 -11.66 -4.99 -8.69
CA GLY A 133 -11.72 -4.29 -7.41
C GLY A 133 -12.32 -5.17 -6.30
N GLU A 134 -13.36 -5.94 -6.64
CA GLU A 134 -13.90 -6.97 -5.74
C GLU A 134 -12.88 -8.07 -5.44
N GLU A 135 -12.09 -8.49 -6.44
CA GLU A 135 -10.96 -9.42 -6.25
C GLU A 135 -9.95 -8.87 -5.25
N PHE A 136 -9.57 -7.60 -5.40
CA PHE A 136 -8.59 -6.97 -4.54
C PHE A 136 -9.02 -6.98 -3.07
N VAL A 137 -10.26 -6.57 -2.81
CA VAL A 137 -10.85 -6.60 -1.46
C VAL A 137 -10.98 -8.03 -0.95
N ARG A 138 -11.37 -8.99 -1.82
CA ARG A 138 -11.47 -10.40 -1.48
C ARG A 138 -10.11 -10.97 -1.06
N GLN A 139 -9.04 -10.74 -1.81
CA GLN A 139 -7.69 -11.23 -1.48
C GLN A 139 -7.22 -10.72 -0.10
N ILE A 140 -7.49 -9.47 0.23
CA ILE A 140 -7.18 -8.90 1.56
C ILE A 140 -7.97 -9.62 2.66
N ASN A 141 -9.28 -9.79 2.45
CA ASN A 141 -10.16 -10.43 3.41
C ASN A 141 -9.85 -11.91 3.60
N ASP A 142 -9.55 -12.63 2.52
CA ASP A 142 -9.18 -14.04 2.54
C ASP A 142 -7.84 -14.24 3.24
N TYR A 143 -6.84 -13.38 2.98
CA TYR A 143 -5.56 -13.43 3.67
C TYR A 143 -5.73 -13.22 5.18
N LYS A 144 -6.49 -12.19 5.58
CA LYS A 144 -6.84 -11.94 6.98
C LYS A 144 -7.55 -13.13 7.61
N ALA A 145 -8.61 -13.64 6.98
CA ALA A 145 -9.41 -14.74 7.51
C ALA A 145 -8.57 -16.01 7.73
N GLN A 146 -7.75 -16.37 6.75
CA GLN A 146 -6.88 -17.55 6.82
C GLN A 146 -5.83 -17.43 7.94
N LEU A 147 -5.26 -16.23 8.16
CA LEU A 147 -4.35 -16.00 9.28
C LEU A 147 -5.06 -16.05 10.63
N VAL A 148 -6.23 -15.45 10.77
CA VAL A 148 -7.03 -15.47 12.00
C VAL A 148 -7.39 -16.91 12.39
N GLU A 149 -7.81 -17.71 11.41
CA GLU A 149 -8.13 -19.12 11.58
C GLU A 149 -6.89 -19.92 12.01
N LEU A 150 -5.77 -19.76 11.31
CA LEU A 150 -4.52 -20.46 11.60
C LEU A 150 -3.97 -20.16 13.00
N LEU A 151 -4.17 -18.93 13.48
CA LEU A 151 -3.69 -18.45 14.78
C LEU A 151 -4.69 -18.70 15.92
N GLY A 152 -5.87 -19.25 15.65
CA GLY A 152 -6.86 -19.62 16.68
C GLY A 152 -7.64 -18.44 17.26
N GLY A 153 -7.77 -17.33 16.52
CA GLY A 153 -8.59 -16.19 16.90
C GLY A 153 -8.05 -15.35 18.07
N LYS A 154 -8.88 -14.40 18.54
CA LYS A 154 -8.50 -13.37 19.53
C LYS A 154 -8.33 -13.87 20.96
N GLU A 155 -8.90 -15.02 21.28
CA GLU A 155 -8.84 -15.60 22.63
C GLU A 155 -7.65 -16.56 22.81
N GLY A 156 -6.90 -16.83 21.74
CA GLY A 156 -5.75 -17.73 21.75
C GLY A 156 -4.42 -17.06 22.12
N THR A 157 -3.35 -17.86 22.13
CA THR A 157 -1.96 -17.44 22.39
C THR A 157 -1.51 -16.23 21.55
N TYR A 158 -2.09 -16.08 20.36
CA TYR A 158 -1.74 -15.02 19.40
C TYR A 158 -2.78 -13.88 19.34
N GLY A 159 -3.65 -13.74 20.33
CA GLY A 159 -4.77 -12.81 20.29
C GLY A 159 -4.41 -11.35 19.98
N GLU A 160 -3.28 -10.85 20.52
CA GLU A 160 -2.79 -9.50 20.20
C GLU A 160 -2.38 -9.36 18.72
N LEU A 161 -1.71 -10.38 18.17
CA LEU A 161 -1.32 -10.40 16.76
C LEU A 161 -2.56 -10.45 15.86
N VAL A 162 -3.54 -11.27 16.21
CA VAL A 162 -4.82 -11.34 15.50
C VAL A 162 -5.53 -9.98 15.53
N GLY A 163 -5.54 -9.29 16.67
CA GLY A 163 -6.07 -7.93 16.78
C GLY A 163 -5.37 -6.91 15.87
N LYS A 164 -4.04 -7.01 15.72
CA LYS A 164 -3.28 -6.16 14.79
C LYS A 164 -3.56 -6.49 13.33
N ILE A 165 -3.69 -7.77 12.98
CA ILE A 165 -4.04 -8.21 11.62
C ILE A 165 -5.40 -7.64 11.24
N ASP A 166 -6.41 -7.75 12.12
CA ASP A 166 -7.74 -7.20 11.87
C ASP A 166 -7.72 -5.68 11.65
N GLY A 167 -6.93 -4.95 12.45
CA GLY A 167 -6.81 -3.50 12.33
C GLY A 167 -6.10 -3.07 11.04
N ASN A 168 -5.01 -3.72 10.68
CA ASN A 168 -4.19 -3.35 9.53
C ASN A 168 -4.84 -3.73 8.19
N PHE A 169 -5.62 -4.80 8.16
CA PHE A 169 -6.31 -5.30 6.95
C PHE A 169 -7.83 -5.08 7.04
N ASN A 170 -8.23 -3.96 7.64
CA ASN A 170 -9.62 -3.54 7.65
C ASN A 170 -10.00 -2.95 6.29
N THR A 171 -11.05 -3.51 5.69
CA THR A 171 -11.58 -3.14 4.37
C THR A 171 -12.97 -2.51 4.46
N ASN A 172 -13.42 -2.16 5.66
CA ASN A 172 -14.69 -1.47 5.87
C ASN A 172 -14.66 -0.06 5.27
N ASP A 173 -15.85 0.41 4.88
CA ASP A 173 -16.02 1.75 4.33
C ASP A 173 -15.49 2.83 5.29
N VAL A 174 -14.76 3.78 4.70
CA VAL A 174 -14.25 4.94 5.42
C VAL A 174 -15.20 6.11 5.18
N VAL A 175 -15.80 6.60 6.26
CA VAL A 175 -16.64 7.79 6.22
C VAL A 175 -15.75 9.01 6.03
N ASP A 176 -16.02 9.80 4.99
CA ASP A 176 -15.29 11.02 4.73
C ASP A 176 -15.67 12.14 5.72
N ARG A 177 -15.07 13.32 5.53
CA ARG A 177 -15.33 14.48 6.40
C ARG A 177 -16.79 14.97 6.33
N GLU A 178 -17.49 14.66 5.25
CA GLU A 178 -18.87 15.08 4.97
C GLU A 178 -19.90 14.05 5.45
N GLY A 179 -19.45 12.91 5.97
CA GLY A 179 -20.33 11.85 6.45
C GLY A 179 -20.77 10.88 5.36
N VAL A 180 -20.13 10.92 4.19
CA VAL A 180 -20.46 10.08 3.03
C VAL A 180 -19.49 8.90 2.99
N THR A 181 -20.03 7.70 2.73
CA THR A 181 -19.24 6.52 2.38
C THR A 181 -19.19 6.40 0.85
N PRO A 182 -18.04 6.02 0.27
CA PRO A 182 -17.93 5.68 -1.14
C PRO A 182 -18.94 4.63 -1.59
#